data_AF-A0A645A0J1-F1
#
_entry.id   AF-A0A645A0J1-F1
#
_cell.length_a   1.000
_cell.length_b   1.000
_cell.length_c   1.000
_cell.angle_alpha   90.00
_cell.angle_beta   90.00
_cell.angle_gamma   90.00
#
_symmetry.space_group_name_H-M   'P 1'
#
loop_
_entity.id
_entity.type
_entity.pdbx_description
1 polymer ?
#
loop_
_entity_poly.entity_id
_entity_poly.type
_entity_poly.pdbx_seq_one_letter_code
_entity_poly.pdbx_strand_id
1 'polypeptide(L)'
;MGSTELAANLFRATQTDDKIRRENIAGKQAAYDAHYQVGKKVRQTIKELHGTMPEDLPTPKKSVKQIEREQEQKKMNGKQEPDK
;
A
#
# COMPACT_ATOMS: atom_id res chain seq x y z
N MET A 1 -5.13 -4.14 6.55
CA MET A 1 -5.20 -2.82 5.90
C MET A 1 -6.65 -2.50 5.65
N GLY A 2 -7.07 -1.26 5.94
CA GLY A 2 -8.42 -0.80 5.62
C GLY A 2 -8.60 -0.53 4.12
N SER A 3 -9.83 -0.52 3.62
CA SER A 3 -10.12 -0.20 2.21
C SER A 3 -9.65 1.20 1.82
N THR A 4 -9.86 2.19 2.69
CA THR A 4 -9.43 3.58 2.48
C THR A 4 -7.91 3.73 2.46
N GLU A 5 -7.20 3.04 3.37
CA GLU A 5 -5.73 3.02 3.40
C GLU A 5 -5.17 2.44 2.10
N LEU A 6 -5.71 1.30 1.65
CA LEU A 6 -5.28 0.66 0.42
C LEU A 6 -5.55 1.54 -0.80
N ALA A 7 -6.73 2.17 -0.86
CA ALA A 7 -7.09 3.09 -1.93
C ALA A 7 -6.14 4.29 -1.98
N ALA A 8 -5.81 4.90 -0.84
CA ALA A 8 -4.87 6.02 -0.78
C ALA A 8 -3.46 5.62 -1.22
N ASN A 9 -2.98 4.45 -0.81
CA ASN A 9 -1.67 3.93 -1.24
C ASN A 9 -1.63 3.67 -2.75
N LEU A 10 -2.64 2.97 -3.28
CA LEU A 10 -2.74 2.68 -4.70
C LEU A 10 -2.83 3.96 -5.53
N PHE A 11 -3.65 4.91 -5.11
CA PHE A 11 -3.80 6.20 -5.77
C PHE A 11 -2.47 6.98 -5.81
N ARG A 12 -1.74 7.06 -4.70
CA ARG A 12 -0.39 7.67 -4.69
C ARG A 12 0.53 7.00 -5.70
N ALA A 13 0.56 5.67 -5.74
CA ALA A 13 1.45 4.92 -6.62
C ALA A 13 1.11 5.15 -8.10
N THR A 14 -0.17 5.04 -8.46
CA THR A 14 -0.62 5.24 -9.85
C THR A 14 -0.40 6.66 -10.32
N GLN A 15 -0.73 7.67 -9.50
CA GLN A 15 -0.51 9.07 -9.86
C GLN A 15 0.97 9.44 -9.95
N THR A 16 1.84 8.76 -9.20
CA THR A 16 3.30 8.94 -9.33
C THR A 16 3.79 8.38 -10.66
N ASP A 17 3.37 7.16 -11.00
CA ASP A 17 3.75 6.50 -12.26
C ASP A 17 3.27 7.31 -13.48
N ASP A 18 2.00 7.75 -13.47
CA ASP A 18 1.43 8.61 -14.51
C ASP A 18 2.20 9.92 -14.65
N LYS A 19 2.57 10.55 -13.53
CA LYS A 19 3.36 11.79 -13.54
C LYS A 19 4.75 11.57 -14.14
N ILE A 20 5.44 10.51 -13.73
CA ILE A 20 6.79 10.17 -14.25
C ILE A 20 6.74 9.97 -15.77
N ARG A 21 5.75 9.23 -16.27
CA ARG A 21 5.58 9.00 -17.71
C ARG A 21 5.24 10.28 -18.46
N ARG A 22 4.24 11.04 -17.99
CA ARG A 22 3.74 12.24 -18.67
C ARG A 22 4.81 13.33 -18.79
N GLU A 23 5.62 13.50 -17.75
CA GLU A 23 6.65 14.55 -17.69
C GLU A 23 8.03 14.04 -18.13
N ASN A 24 8.13 12.80 -18.62
CA ASN A 24 9.39 12.14 -19.03
C ASN A 24 10.48 12.24 -17.96
N ILE A 25 10.10 12.04 -16.69
CA ILE A 25 11.00 12.19 -15.55
C ILE A 25 12.00 11.04 -15.56
N ALA A 26 13.28 11.36 -15.69
CA ALA A 26 14.37 10.40 -15.67
C ALA A 26 15.31 10.66 -14.48
N GLY A 27 15.92 9.58 -13.98
CA GLY A 27 16.88 9.65 -12.88
C GLY A 27 16.24 9.50 -11.50
N LYS A 28 17.02 8.91 -10.59
CA LYS A 28 16.60 8.53 -9.24
C LYS A 28 16.05 9.70 -8.43
N GLN A 29 16.78 10.82 -8.41
CA GLN A 29 16.42 11.98 -7.59
C GLN A 29 15.10 12.61 -8.06
N ALA A 30 14.95 12.83 -9.36
CA ALA A 30 13.73 13.43 -9.91
C ALA A 30 12.50 12.54 -9.70
N ALA A 31 12.65 11.21 -9.81
CA ALA A 31 11.58 10.27 -9.50
C ALA A 31 11.20 10.30 -8.00
N TYR A 32 12.18 10.44 -7.10
CA TYR A 32 11.93 10.59 -5.66
C TYR A 32 11.18 11.88 -5.35
N ASP A 33 11.58 12.99 -5.97
CA ASP A 33 10.91 14.27 -5.82
C ASP A 33 9.46 14.19 -6.32
N ALA A 34 9.23 13.56 -7.49
CA ALA A 34 7.89 13.34 -8.03
C ALA A 34 7.01 12.52 -7.06
N HIS A 35 7.52 11.39 -6.55
CA HIS A 35 6.82 10.55 -5.59
C HIS A 35 6.52 11.30 -4.28
N TYR A 36 7.48 12.10 -3.78
CA TYR A 36 7.29 12.92 -2.58
C TYR A 36 6.18 13.96 -2.78
N GLN A 37 6.17 14.69 -3.91
CA GLN A 37 5.16 15.71 -4.18
C GLN A 37 3.76 15.11 -4.31
N VAL A 38 3.63 13.97 -5.00
CA VAL A 38 2.35 13.25 -5.09
C VAL A 38 1.91 12.79 -3.70
N GLY A 39 2.79 12.14 -2.94
CA GLY A 39 2.48 11.68 -1.58
C GLY A 39 2.08 12.82 -0.63
N LYS A 40 2.74 13.99 -0.73
CA LYS A 40 2.36 15.19 0.03
C LYS A 40 0.94 15.63 -0.30
N LYS A 41 0.57 15.64 -1.58
CA LYS A 41 -0.77 16.04 -2.02
C LYS A 41 -1.84 15.06 -1.57
N VAL A 42 -1.58 13.76 -1.64
CA VAL A 42 -2.49 12.72 -1.12
C VAL A 42 -2.72 12.91 0.38
N ARG A 43 -1.66 13.12 1.18
CA ARG A 43 -1.79 13.41 2.62
C ARG A 43 -2.60 14.68 2.90
N GLN A 44 -2.37 15.73 2.13
CA GLN A 44 -3.13 16.98 2.25
C GLN A 44 -4.63 16.74 2.00
N THR A 45 -4.99 15.98 0.97
CA THR A 45 -6.39 15.63 0.68
C THR A 45 -7.01 14.79 1.78
N ILE A 46 -6.30 13.81 2.35
CA ILE A 46 -6.80 13.03 3.49
C ILE A 46 -7.15 13.95 4.66
N LYS A 47 -6.27 14.90 4.96
CA LYS A 47 -6.48 15.90 6.02
C LYS A 47 -7.67 16.81 5.74
N GLU A 48 -7.82 17.30 4.51
CA GLU A 48 -8.93 18.15 4.07
C GLU A 48 -10.29 17.44 4.14
N LEU A 49 -10.31 16.13 3.88
CA LEU A 49 -11.49 15.29 3.99
C LEU A 49 -11.75 14.80 5.43
N HIS A 50 -11.01 15.30 6.42
CA HIS A 50 -11.07 14.86 7.82
C HIS A 50 -10.85 13.34 8.01
N GLY A 51 -10.08 12.71 7.11
CA GLY A 51 -9.70 11.31 7.20
C GLY A 51 -8.56 11.06 8.19
N THR A 52 -8.43 9.82 8.65
CA THR A 52 -7.28 9.39 9.48
C THR A 52 -6.01 9.40 8.66
N MET A 53 -4.97 10.05 9.17
CA MET A 53 -3.67 10.10 8.49
C MET A 53 -3.00 8.72 8.47
N PRO A 54 -2.26 8.37 7.40
CA PRO A 54 -1.57 7.07 7.32
C PRO A 54 -0.63 6.78 8.50
N GLU A 55 0.04 7.81 9.04
CA GLU A 55 0.93 7.73 10.20
C GLU A 55 0.21 7.49 11.53
N ASP A 56 -1.09 7.81 11.60
CA ASP A 56 -1.92 7.62 12.79
C ASP A 56 -2.70 6.29 12.75
N LEU A 57 -2.55 5.51 11.66
CA LEU A 57 -3.19 4.20 11.56
C LEU A 57 -2.58 3.22 12.57
N PRO A 58 -3.41 2.34 13.16
CA PRO A 58 -2.92 1.38 14.14
C PRO A 58 -1.94 0.40 13.50
N THR A 59 -0.81 0.18 14.18
CA THR A 59 0.16 -0.83 13.78
C THR A 59 -0.51 -2.21 13.74
N PRO A 60 -0.36 -2.98 12.63
CA PRO A 60 -0.91 -4.32 12.54
C PRO A 60 -0.39 -5.24 13.66
N LYS A 61 -1.29 -6.03 14.25
CA LYS A 61 -0.94 -6.96 15.35
C LYS A 61 -0.05 -8.14 14.92
N LYS A 62 -0.12 -8.52 13.64
CA LYS A 62 0.65 -9.63 13.07
C LYS A 62 1.63 -9.10 12.05
N SER A 63 2.85 -9.62 12.07
CA SER A 63 3.84 -9.34 11.03
C SER A 63 3.53 -10.11 9.75
N VAL A 64 4.04 -9.63 8.61
CA VAL A 64 3.91 -10.31 7.32
C VAL A 64 4.38 -11.78 7.41
N LYS A 65 5.54 -12.04 8.04
CA LYS A 65 6.05 -13.41 8.25
C LYS A 65 5.12 -14.34 9.03
N GLN A 66 4.37 -13.81 10.00
CA GLN A 66 3.41 -14.61 10.77
C GLN A 66 2.21 -14.96 9.90
N ILE A 67 1.73 -14.00 9.11
CA ILE A 67 0.64 -14.21 8.15
C ILE A 67 1.04 -15.24 7.08
N GLU A 68 2.25 -15.13 6.54
CA GLU A 68 2.78 -16.09 5.54
C GLU A 68 2.81 -17.52 6.09
N ARG A 69 3.37 -17.73 7.29
CA ARG A 69 3.40 -19.05 7.95
C ARG A 69 2.00 -19.61 8.20
N GLU A 70 1.07 -18.78 8.67
CA GLU A 70 -0.33 -19.19 8.87
C GLU A 70 -0.99 -19.59 7.55
N GLN A 71 -0.72 -18.87 6.45
CA GLN A 71 -1.22 -19.22 5.13
C GLN A 71 -0.62 -20.52 4.60
N GLU A 72 0.68 -20.74 4.78
CA GLU A 72 1.36 -21.98 4.42
C GLU A 72 0.80 -23.18 5.18
N GLN A 73 0.64 -23.06 6.50
CA GLN A 73 0.04 -24.10 7.34
C GLN A 73 -1.40 -24.42 6.92
N LYS A 74 -2.22 -23.40 6.63
CA LYS A 74 -3.58 -23.62 6.10
C LYS A 74 -3.58 -24.38 4.76
N LYS A 75 -2.65 -24.07 3.87
CA LYS A 75 -2.50 -24.77 2.58
C LYS A 75 -2.04 -26.23 2.75
N MET A 76 -1.21 -26.51 3.76
CA MET A 76 -0.80 -27.89 4.07
C MET A 76 -1.91 -28.71 4.70
N ASN A 77 -2.70 -28.12 5.60
CA ASN A 77 -3.81 -28.81 6.27
C ASN A 77 -5.01 -29.03 5.32
N GLY A 78 -5.26 -28.12 4.38
CA GLY A 78 -6.30 -28.28 3.35
C GLY A 78 -6.01 -29.35 2.28
N LYS A 79 -4.80 -29.92 2.26
CA LYS A 79 -4.44 -31.08 1.42
C LYS A 79 -4.66 -32.44 2.11
N GLN A 80 -5.13 -32.45 3.36
CA GLN A 80 -5.30 -33.66 4.17
C GLN A 80 -6.75 -34.14 4.30
N GLU A 81 -7.70 -33.60 3.53
CA GLU A 81 -9.01 -34.26 3.37
C GLU A 81 -8.91 -35.26 2.21
N PRO A 82 -8.84 -36.59 2.48
CA PRO A 82 -9.03 -37.58 1.44
C PRO A 82 -10.50 -37.55 1.01
N ASP A 83 -10.72 -37.56 -0.31
CA ASP A 83 -12.03 -37.83 -0.92
C ASP A 83 -12.67 -39.03 -0.21
N LYS A 84 -13.85 -38.81 0.38
CA LYS A 84 -14.72 -39.87 0.88
C LYS A 84 -15.72 -40.27 -0.19
#